data_AF-A0A9P3ZRP9-F1
#
_entry.id   AF-A0A9P3ZRP9-F1
#
_cell.length_a   1.000
_cell.length_b   1.000
_cell.length_c   1.000
_cell.angle_alpha   90.00
_cell.angle_beta   90.00
_cell.angle_gamma   90.00
#
_symmetry.space_group_name_H-M   'P 1'
#
loop_
_entity.id
_entity.type
_entity.pdbx_description
1 polymer ?
#
loop_
_entity_poly.entity_id
_entity_poly.type
_entity_poly.pdbx_seq_one_letter_code
_entity_poly.pdbx_strand_id
1 'polypeptide(L)'
;MMKNIKNIALIYALFLYCSACYGDIFKINRIEQEILDSDPEVLKNLSYDPPGQDLLSNEQNRKAWQTFVKTYETPVRKVQDWYNSIVDKKSADAAADSFNKDVLPILKKLTGCSADMKKQALAIPASPEMQKFIFLRISQLQGRLLIIFLPMQNEEKLKAETCYRDSAKLFELILGLTSPSALEISRFIESRNESEESIEEAFKDPWPASPQP
;
A
#
# COMPACT_ATOMS: atom_id res chain seq x y z
N MET A 1 4.93 22.59 5.18
CA MET A 1 3.47 22.37 5.06
C MET A 1 2.99 21.94 3.66
N MET A 2 3.64 22.32 2.55
CA MET A 2 3.19 21.98 1.17
C MET A 2 3.52 20.55 0.66
N LYS A 3 4.40 19.78 1.33
CA LYS A 3 4.80 18.43 0.86
C LYS A 3 3.70 17.37 1.05
N ASN A 4 2.94 17.45 2.15
CA ASN A 4 1.89 16.46 2.47
C ASN A 4 0.67 16.56 1.54
N ILE A 5 0.32 17.77 1.08
CA ILE A 5 -0.85 17.98 0.20
C ILE A 5 -0.62 17.34 -1.18
N LYS A 6 0.61 17.43 -1.72
CA LYS A 6 0.98 16.78 -2.98
C LYS A 6 0.95 15.25 -2.88
N ASN A 7 1.40 14.70 -1.76
CA ASN A 7 1.38 13.24 -1.53
C ASN A 7 -0.05 12.70 -1.41
N ILE A 8 -0.94 13.41 -0.72
CA ILE A 8 -2.36 13.01 -0.60
C ILE A 8 -3.06 13.12 -1.97
N ALA A 9 -2.85 14.21 -2.72
CA ALA A 9 -3.42 14.36 -4.06
C ALA A 9 -2.92 13.28 -5.04
N LEU A 10 -1.64 12.90 -4.96
CA LEU A 10 -1.06 11.82 -5.76
C LEU A 10 -1.68 10.45 -5.41
N ILE A 11 -1.89 10.18 -4.12
CA ILE A 11 -2.59 8.98 -3.62
C ILE A 11 -4.01 8.91 -4.21
N TYR A 12 -4.77 10.02 -4.16
CA TYR A 12 -6.11 10.10 -4.74
C TYR A 12 -6.12 9.97 -6.27
N ALA A 13 -5.18 10.61 -6.97
CA ALA A 13 -5.05 10.51 -8.42
C ALA A 13 -4.73 9.06 -8.86
N LEU A 14 -3.82 8.39 -8.15
CA LEU A 14 -3.51 6.97 -8.33
C LEU A 14 -4.74 6.07 -8.10
N PHE A 15 -5.51 6.33 -7.05
CA PHE A 15 -6.74 5.59 -6.77
C PHE A 15 -7.82 5.77 -7.85
N LEU A 16 -8.02 7.00 -8.32
CA LEU A 16 -9.01 7.34 -9.35
C LEU A 16 -8.60 6.83 -10.74
N TYR A 17 -7.33 6.99 -11.12
CA TYR A 17 -6.79 6.54 -12.40
C TYR A 17 -6.86 5.01 -12.54
N CYS A 18 -6.50 4.27 -11.49
CA CYS A 18 -6.56 2.81 -11.50
C CYS A 18 -7.99 2.26 -11.59
N SER A 19 -8.99 2.98 -11.06
CA SER A 19 -10.41 2.58 -11.08
C SER A 19 -11.05 2.80 -12.45
N ALA A 20 -10.78 3.94 -13.11
CA ALA A 20 -11.39 4.29 -14.40
C ALA A 20 -10.94 3.36 -15.55
N CYS A 21 -9.74 2.80 -15.50
CA CYS A 21 -9.16 2.04 -16.61
C CYS A 21 -9.65 0.58 -16.73
N TYR A 22 -10.26 -0.02 -15.70
CA TYR A 22 -10.58 -1.46 -15.70
C TYR A 22 -11.97 -1.85 -15.17
N GLY A 23 -12.89 -0.89 -15.03
CA GLY A 23 -14.27 -1.20 -14.64
C GLY A 23 -14.44 -1.63 -13.18
N ASP A 24 -13.40 -1.51 -12.36
CA ASP A 24 -13.56 -1.48 -10.90
C ASP A 24 -14.40 -0.26 -10.58
N ILE A 25 -15.71 -0.44 -10.33
CA ILE A 25 -16.56 0.59 -9.74
C ILE A 25 -16.14 0.70 -8.28
N PHE A 26 -14.99 1.32 -8.08
CA PHE A 26 -14.68 1.92 -6.81
C PHE A 26 -15.72 3.02 -6.63
N LYS A 27 -16.68 2.81 -5.70
CA LYS A 27 -17.56 3.89 -5.25
C LYS A 27 -16.75 4.86 -4.39
N ILE A 28 -15.78 5.55 -4.99
CA ILE A 28 -15.12 6.75 -4.46
C ILE A 28 -16.08 7.92 -4.67
N ASN A 29 -17.33 7.79 -4.21
CA ASN A 29 -18.22 8.93 -4.09
C ASN A 29 -18.20 9.52 -2.68
N ARG A 30 -17.25 9.10 -1.83
CA ARG A 30 -17.17 9.59 -0.44
C ARG A 30 -15.86 9.25 0.28
N ILE A 31 -14.71 9.66 -0.26
CA ILE A 31 -13.56 9.90 0.63
C ILE A 31 -12.99 11.25 0.20
N GLU A 32 -13.66 12.32 0.62
CA GLU A 32 -13.08 13.66 0.60
C GLU A 32 -11.98 13.72 1.67
N GLN A 33 -11.07 14.67 1.54
CA GLN A 33 -10.00 14.90 2.52
C GLN A 33 -10.55 15.05 3.95
N GLU A 34 -11.77 15.55 4.07
CA GLU A 34 -12.56 15.60 5.32
C GLU A 34 -12.89 14.23 5.91
N ILE A 35 -13.07 13.16 5.12
CA ILE A 35 -13.37 11.79 5.60
C ILE A 35 -12.13 11.08 6.13
N LEU A 36 -10.95 11.38 5.58
CA LEU A 36 -9.69 10.92 6.19
C LEU A 36 -9.48 11.56 7.58
N ASP A 37 -9.96 12.80 7.74
CA ASP A 37 -9.92 13.55 9.01
C ASP A 37 -11.11 13.22 9.94
N SER A 38 -12.22 12.69 9.43
CA SER A 38 -13.46 12.44 10.20
C SER A 38 -13.84 10.98 10.44
N ASP A 39 -13.30 10.02 9.68
CA ASP A 39 -13.48 8.58 9.96
C ASP A 39 -12.31 7.70 9.47
N PRO A 40 -11.27 7.49 10.31
CA PRO A 40 -10.18 6.57 10.00
C PRO A 40 -10.62 5.09 9.88
N GLU A 41 -11.86 4.72 10.26
CA GLU A 41 -12.39 3.35 10.09
C GLU A 41 -12.68 3.00 8.62
N VAL A 42 -12.91 3.99 7.76
CA VAL A 42 -13.13 3.78 6.31
C VAL A 42 -11.92 3.08 5.67
N LEU A 43 -10.72 3.35 6.20
CA LEU A 43 -9.46 2.76 5.76
C LEU A 43 -9.33 1.29 6.14
N LYS A 44 -9.97 0.88 7.25
CA LYS A 44 -9.91 -0.50 7.77
C LYS A 44 -10.66 -1.50 6.90
N ASN A 45 -11.60 -1.03 6.09
CA ASN A 45 -12.47 -1.85 5.25
C ASN A 45 -12.18 -1.73 3.75
N LEU A 46 -11.01 -1.20 3.37
CA LEU A 46 -10.60 -1.22 1.96
C LEU A 46 -10.49 -2.70 1.52
N SER A 47 -11.41 -3.12 0.68
CA SER A 47 -11.36 -4.37 -0.07
C SER A 47 -11.41 -4.02 -1.55
N TYR A 48 -10.61 -4.69 -2.37
CA TYR A 48 -10.66 -4.52 -3.81
C TYR A 48 -11.38 -5.72 -4.42
N ASP A 49 -12.13 -5.49 -5.50
CA ASP A 49 -12.79 -6.58 -6.18
C ASP A 49 -11.75 -7.54 -6.80
N PRO A 50 -12.06 -8.83 -7.01
CA PRO A 50 -11.22 -9.67 -7.84
C PRO A 50 -11.25 -9.18 -9.31
N PRO A 51 -10.29 -9.60 -10.14
CA PRO A 51 -10.40 -9.37 -11.58
C PRO A 51 -11.68 -9.98 -12.15
N GLY A 52 -12.19 -9.40 -13.24
CA GLY A 52 -13.40 -9.87 -13.92
C GLY A 52 -13.29 -11.32 -14.40
N GLN A 53 -14.45 -11.97 -14.55
CA GLN A 53 -14.54 -13.39 -14.94
C GLN A 53 -13.83 -13.70 -16.26
N ASP A 54 -13.90 -12.78 -17.23
CA ASP A 54 -13.23 -12.94 -18.52
C ASP A 54 -11.71 -13.07 -18.37
N LEU A 55 -11.10 -12.27 -17.50
CA LEU A 55 -9.66 -12.30 -17.24
C LEU A 55 -9.24 -13.57 -16.46
N LEU A 56 -10.12 -14.06 -15.59
CA LEU A 56 -9.93 -15.28 -14.80
C LEU A 56 -10.29 -16.57 -15.54
N SER A 57 -10.92 -16.49 -16.71
CA SER A 57 -11.27 -17.65 -17.55
C SER A 57 -10.04 -18.43 -18.03
N ASN A 58 -8.89 -17.75 -18.13
CA ASN A 58 -7.60 -18.35 -18.45
C ASN A 58 -6.94 -18.97 -17.20
N GLU A 59 -6.54 -20.24 -17.31
CA GLU A 59 -5.93 -20.98 -16.20
C GLU A 59 -4.66 -20.34 -15.63
N GLN A 60 -3.81 -19.80 -16.51
CA GLN A 60 -2.59 -19.12 -16.12
C GLN A 60 -2.91 -17.83 -15.36
N ASN A 61 -3.87 -17.04 -15.83
CA ASN A 61 -4.28 -15.81 -15.14
C ASN A 61 -4.89 -16.11 -13.76
N ARG A 62 -5.65 -17.19 -13.63
CA ARG A 62 -6.18 -17.65 -12.35
C ARG A 62 -5.06 -18.02 -11.37
N LYS A 63 -4.03 -18.75 -11.83
CA LYS A 63 -2.84 -19.07 -11.02
C LYS A 63 -2.02 -17.83 -10.67
N ALA A 64 -1.88 -16.90 -11.60
CA ALA A 64 -1.25 -15.61 -11.38
C ALA A 64 -1.98 -14.81 -10.30
N TRP A 65 -3.31 -14.76 -10.36
CA TRP A 65 -4.14 -14.11 -9.34
C TRP A 65 -3.95 -14.73 -7.97
N GLN A 66 -4.03 -16.06 -7.85
CA GLN A 66 -3.78 -16.77 -6.59
C GLN A 66 -2.37 -16.49 -6.04
N THR A 67 -1.38 -16.44 -6.93
CA THR A 67 0.01 -16.09 -6.58
C THR A 67 0.08 -14.67 -6.05
N PHE A 68 -0.54 -13.70 -6.74
CA PHE A 68 -0.61 -12.31 -6.28
C PHE A 68 -1.26 -12.21 -4.89
N VAL A 69 -2.44 -12.83 -4.70
CA VAL A 69 -3.19 -12.80 -3.43
C VAL A 69 -2.34 -13.34 -2.29
N LYS A 70 -1.67 -14.47 -2.49
CA LYS A 70 -0.79 -15.08 -1.48
C LYS A 70 0.45 -14.24 -1.19
N THR A 71 1.00 -13.61 -2.22
CA THR A 71 2.34 -12.99 -2.19
C THR A 71 2.30 -11.53 -1.74
N TYR A 72 1.20 -10.83 -2.00
CA TYR A 72 1.06 -9.39 -1.79
C TYR A 72 -0.18 -9.04 -0.97
N GLU A 73 -1.37 -9.43 -1.42
CA GLU A 73 -2.63 -8.99 -0.78
C GLU A 73 -2.78 -9.52 0.64
N THR A 74 -2.58 -10.82 0.85
CA THR A 74 -2.70 -11.46 2.17
C THR A 74 -1.68 -10.88 3.17
N PRO A 75 -0.38 -10.73 2.81
CA PRO A 75 0.56 -10.01 3.66
C PRO A 75 0.13 -8.58 4.00
N VAL A 76 -0.32 -7.78 3.04
CA VAL A 76 -0.76 -6.39 3.32
C VAL A 76 -1.97 -6.35 4.25
N ARG A 77 -2.90 -7.30 4.11
CA ARG A 77 -4.00 -7.45 5.07
C ARG A 77 -3.49 -7.68 6.49
N LYS A 78 -2.43 -8.47 6.68
CA LYS A 78 -1.81 -8.65 8.01
C LYS A 78 -1.20 -7.36 8.55
N VAL A 79 -0.65 -6.49 7.70
CA VAL A 79 -0.17 -5.17 8.14
C VAL A 79 -1.34 -4.29 8.57
N GLN A 80 -2.46 -4.34 7.86
CA GLN A 80 -3.68 -3.65 8.26
C GLN A 80 -4.22 -4.19 9.59
N ASP A 81 -4.29 -5.51 9.77
CA ASP A 81 -4.72 -6.15 11.01
C ASP A 81 -3.78 -5.79 12.18
N TRP A 82 -2.48 -5.76 11.93
CA TRP A 82 -1.46 -5.30 12.88
C TRP A 82 -1.71 -3.85 13.29
N TYR A 83 -1.91 -2.95 12.34
CA TYR A 83 -2.20 -1.54 12.64
C TYR A 83 -3.50 -1.38 13.42
N ASN A 84 -4.56 -2.08 12.99
CA ASN A 84 -5.87 -2.06 13.64
C ASN A 84 -5.86 -2.65 15.06
N SER A 85 -4.89 -3.51 15.38
CA SER A 85 -4.74 -4.07 16.72
C SER A 85 -4.28 -3.04 17.75
N ILE A 86 -3.74 -1.90 17.31
CA ILE A 86 -3.19 -0.88 18.20
C ILE A 86 -4.30 0.06 18.66
N VAL A 87 -4.87 -0.24 19.83
CA VAL A 87 -6.02 0.48 20.40
C VAL A 87 -5.68 1.16 21.73
N ASP A 88 -4.58 0.76 22.35
CA ASP A 88 -4.11 1.26 23.64
C ASP A 88 -2.58 1.09 23.76
N LYS A 89 -2.01 1.55 24.88
CA LYS A 89 -0.57 1.41 25.15
C LYS A 89 -0.06 -0.03 25.08
N LYS A 90 -0.79 -0.99 25.66
CA LYS A 90 -0.34 -2.37 25.78
C LYS A 90 -0.26 -3.05 24.42
N SER A 91 -1.27 -2.80 23.57
CA SER A 91 -1.31 -3.25 22.19
C SER A 91 -0.27 -2.54 21.32
N ALA A 92 0.02 -1.25 21.56
CA ALA A 92 1.11 -0.53 20.88
C ALA A 92 2.48 -1.14 21.19
N ASP A 93 2.77 -1.47 22.45
CA ASP A 93 4.01 -2.15 22.85
C ASP A 93 4.13 -3.55 22.21
N ALA A 94 3.03 -4.31 22.17
CA ALA A 94 3.00 -5.63 21.52
C ALA A 94 3.19 -5.54 20.00
N ALA A 95 2.57 -4.54 19.36
CA ALA A 95 2.73 -4.27 17.94
C ALA A 95 4.17 -3.84 17.60
N ALA A 96 4.83 -3.10 18.49
CA ALA A 96 6.24 -2.75 18.36
C ALA A 96 7.14 -4.00 18.36
N ASP A 97 6.88 -4.93 19.27
CA ASP A 97 7.65 -6.19 19.36
C ASP A 97 7.46 -7.07 18.11
N SER A 98 6.30 -7.03 17.44
CA SER A 98 6.01 -7.83 16.25
C SER A 98 6.45 -7.18 14.93
N PHE A 99 6.69 -5.87 14.90
CA PHE A 99 6.90 -5.12 13.65
C PHE A 99 8.03 -5.66 12.78
N ASN A 100 9.21 -5.89 13.36
CA ASN A 100 10.38 -6.36 12.59
C ASN A 100 10.17 -7.75 11.97
N LYS A 101 9.34 -8.58 12.59
CA LYS A 101 9.05 -9.94 12.15
C LYS A 101 7.92 -9.96 11.14
N ASP A 102 6.82 -9.26 11.44
CA ASP A 102 5.54 -9.47 10.77
C ASP A 102 5.20 -8.35 9.77
N VAL A 103 5.78 -7.15 9.91
CA VAL A 103 5.45 -5.97 9.09
C VAL A 103 6.61 -5.54 8.21
N LEU A 104 7.81 -5.39 8.77
CA LEU A 104 8.98 -4.86 8.07
C LEU A 104 9.32 -5.62 6.77
N PRO A 105 9.28 -6.98 6.72
CA PRO A 105 9.55 -7.70 5.47
C PRO A 105 8.53 -7.39 4.37
N ILE A 106 7.28 -7.15 4.74
CA ILE A 106 6.18 -6.83 3.82
C ILE A 106 6.37 -5.42 3.26
N LEU A 107 6.67 -4.47 4.15
CA LEU A 107 7.00 -3.10 3.78
C LEU A 107 8.15 -3.08 2.78
N LYS A 108 9.29 -3.72 3.12
CA LYS A 108 10.46 -3.80 2.24
C LYS A 108 10.16 -4.39 0.87
N LYS A 109 9.35 -5.45 0.83
CA LYS A 109 8.94 -6.08 -0.42
C LYS A 109 8.12 -5.15 -1.31
N LEU A 110 7.27 -4.33 -0.69
CA LEU A 110 6.44 -3.36 -1.37
C LEU A 110 7.09 -1.98 -1.46
N THR A 111 8.34 -1.80 -1.04
CA THR A 111 9.09 -0.56 -1.27
C THR A 111 9.62 -0.56 -2.70
N GLY A 112 9.43 0.56 -3.39
CA GLY A 112 9.90 0.73 -4.77
C GLY A 112 8.97 1.62 -5.57
N CYS A 113 9.54 2.22 -6.61
CA CYS A 113 8.82 3.08 -7.54
C CYS A 113 7.96 2.24 -8.51
N SER A 114 7.21 2.92 -9.38
CA SER A 114 6.40 2.32 -10.43
C SER A 114 7.17 1.33 -11.30
N ALA A 115 8.43 1.62 -11.64
CA ALA A 115 9.28 0.68 -12.38
C ALA A 115 9.54 -0.63 -11.60
N ASP A 116 9.72 -0.56 -10.27
CA ASP A 116 9.91 -1.75 -9.44
C ASP A 116 8.62 -2.54 -9.28
N MET A 117 7.47 -1.86 -9.13
CA MET A 117 6.16 -2.52 -9.14
C MET A 117 5.91 -3.25 -10.46
N LYS A 118 6.33 -2.66 -11.59
CA LYS A 118 6.23 -3.32 -12.90
C LYS A 118 7.07 -4.59 -12.92
N LYS A 119 8.32 -4.56 -12.43
CA LYS A 119 9.15 -5.77 -12.31
C LYS A 119 8.46 -6.84 -11.44
N GLN A 120 7.81 -6.44 -10.35
CA GLN A 120 7.07 -7.36 -9.48
C GLN A 120 5.88 -8.00 -10.21
N ALA A 121 5.13 -7.23 -10.99
CA ALA A 121 4.03 -7.74 -11.79
C ALA A 121 4.51 -8.69 -12.91
N LEU A 122 5.62 -8.33 -13.58
CA LEU A 122 6.23 -9.14 -14.63
C LEU A 122 6.81 -10.46 -14.11
N ALA A 123 7.23 -10.50 -12.84
CA ALA A 123 7.71 -11.73 -12.20
C ALA A 123 6.59 -12.77 -11.95
N ILE A 124 5.31 -12.39 -12.11
CA ILE A 124 4.19 -13.33 -12.08
C ILE A 124 3.81 -13.70 -13.52
N PRO A 125 3.98 -14.97 -13.94
CA PRO A 125 3.64 -15.39 -15.29
C PRO A 125 2.13 -15.28 -15.55
N ALA A 126 1.71 -14.38 -16.44
CA ALA A 126 0.31 -14.16 -16.80
C ALA A 126 0.19 -13.50 -18.19
N SER A 127 -1.04 -13.31 -18.67
CA SER A 127 -1.27 -12.49 -19.86
C SER A 127 -0.89 -11.02 -19.61
N PRO A 128 -0.60 -10.23 -20.66
CA PRO A 128 -0.28 -8.80 -20.51
C PRO A 128 -1.36 -8.02 -19.74
N GLU A 129 -2.63 -8.33 -19.99
CA GLU A 129 -3.78 -7.71 -19.32
C GLU A 129 -3.79 -8.04 -17.82
N MET A 130 -3.48 -9.29 -17.48
CA MET A 130 -3.40 -9.72 -16.08
C MET A 130 -2.19 -9.13 -15.37
N GLN A 131 -1.05 -8.98 -16.04
CA GLN A 131 0.13 -8.31 -15.49
C GLN A 131 -0.13 -6.82 -15.24
N LYS A 132 -0.81 -6.13 -16.17
CA LYS A 132 -1.28 -4.75 -15.96
C LYS A 132 -2.21 -4.67 -14.75
N PHE A 133 -3.17 -5.58 -14.63
CA PHE A 133 -4.06 -5.63 -13.47
C PHE A 133 -3.30 -5.84 -12.15
N ILE A 134 -2.34 -6.78 -12.13
CA ILE A 134 -1.49 -7.04 -10.96
C ILE A 134 -0.67 -5.79 -10.59
N PHE A 135 -0.10 -5.08 -11.57
CA PHE A 135 0.61 -3.83 -11.34
C PHE A 135 -0.28 -2.78 -10.66
N LEU A 136 -1.49 -2.59 -11.14
CA LEU A 136 -2.46 -1.67 -10.53
C LEU A 136 -2.80 -2.11 -9.11
N ARG A 137 -3.00 -3.41 -8.88
CA ARG A 137 -3.25 -3.95 -7.55
C ARG A 137 -2.06 -3.74 -6.60
N ILE A 138 -0.81 -3.91 -7.05
CA ILE A 138 0.38 -3.58 -6.24
C ILE A 138 0.39 -2.09 -5.88
N SER A 139 0.07 -1.21 -6.85
CA SER A 139 -0.01 0.25 -6.63
C SER A 139 -1.00 0.58 -5.50
N GLN A 140 -2.18 -0.03 -5.58
CA GLN A 140 -3.24 0.13 -4.60
C GLN A 140 -2.87 -0.44 -3.22
N LEU A 141 -2.10 -1.52 -3.16
CA LEU A 141 -1.58 -2.07 -1.90
C LEU A 141 -0.52 -1.16 -1.27
N GLN A 142 0.40 -0.59 -2.06
CA GLN A 142 1.32 0.44 -1.58
C GLN A 142 0.55 1.67 -1.08
N GLY A 143 -0.50 2.10 -1.78
CA GLY A 143 -1.39 3.17 -1.34
C GLY A 143 -1.97 2.94 0.06
N ARG A 144 -2.40 1.72 0.38
CA ARG A 144 -2.87 1.35 1.73
C ARG A 144 -1.77 1.45 2.78
N LEU A 145 -0.56 0.97 2.46
CA LEU A 145 0.56 1.08 3.39
C LEU A 145 0.96 2.54 3.65
N LEU A 146 0.85 3.43 2.66
CA LEU A 146 1.07 4.87 2.86
C LEU A 146 0.08 5.46 3.87
N ILE A 147 -1.18 5.07 3.76
CA ILE A 147 -2.24 5.52 4.68
C ILE A 147 -1.95 5.09 6.12
N ILE A 148 -1.31 3.93 6.33
CA ILE A 148 -0.89 3.46 7.65
C ILE A 148 0.35 4.22 8.15
N PHE A 149 1.43 4.24 7.36
CA PHE A 149 2.72 4.69 7.87
C PHE A 149 2.92 6.21 7.84
N LEU A 150 2.23 6.93 6.96
CA LEU A 150 2.36 8.39 6.88
C LEU A 150 1.83 9.09 8.13
N PRO A 151 0.64 8.76 8.69
CA PRO A 151 0.19 9.27 9.98
C PRO A 151 1.14 8.86 11.11
N MET A 152 1.51 7.58 11.20
CA MET A 152 2.41 7.08 12.26
C MET A 152 3.73 7.87 12.34
N GLN A 153 4.35 8.19 11.19
CA GLN A 153 5.58 9.00 11.16
C GLN A 153 5.37 10.45 11.64
N ASN A 154 4.17 11.00 11.46
CA ASN A 154 3.85 12.39 11.82
C ASN A 154 3.24 12.53 13.22
N GLU A 155 2.82 11.44 13.86
CA GLU A 155 2.12 11.47 15.14
C GLU A 155 2.94 12.01 16.32
N GLU A 156 4.27 11.84 16.30
CA GLU A 156 5.18 12.47 17.27
C GLU A 156 4.97 14.01 17.30
N LYS A 157 4.51 14.60 16.19
CA LYS A 157 4.36 16.05 16.03
C LYS A 157 2.95 16.59 16.25
N LEU A 158 1.92 15.73 16.35
CA LEU A 158 0.55 16.18 16.06
C LEU A 158 -0.45 16.19 17.23
N LYS A 159 -0.49 15.25 18.19
CA LYS A 159 -1.54 15.27 19.24
C LYS A 159 -1.14 14.65 20.57
N ALA A 160 -1.60 15.25 21.67
CA ALA A 160 -1.41 14.78 23.05
C ALA A 160 -2.28 13.56 23.45
N GLU A 161 -3.24 13.17 22.60
CA GLU A 161 -4.31 12.20 22.90
C GLU A 161 -4.28 10.94 22.02
N THR A 162 -3.16 10.62 21.36
CA THR A 162 -3.08 9.39 20.55
C THR A 162 -2.93 8.15 21.43
N CYS A 163 -3.49 7.01 21.01
CA CYS A 163 -3.38 5.72 21.73
C CYS A 163 -1.93 5.21 21.85
N TYR A 164 -1.01 5.78 21.06
CA TYR A 164 0.41 5.41 20.99
C TYR A 164 1.31 6.23 21.92
N ARG A 165 0.88 7.42 22.39
CA ARG A 165 1.72 8.41 23.08
C ARG A 165 2.53 7.84 24.24
N ASP A 166 1.97 6.88 24.95
CA ASP A 166 2.59 6.28 26.13
C ASP A 166 3.43 5.03 25.83
N SER A 167 3.51 4.60 24.57
CA SER A 167 4.33 3.46 24.12
C SER A 167 5.72 3.91 23.73
N ALA A 168 6.62 3.93 24.72
CA ALA A 168 8.04 4.18 24.47
C ALA A 168 8.63 3.19 23.45
N LYS A 169 8.19 1.92 23.48
CA LYS A 169 8.68 0.89 22.55
C LYS A 169 8.33 1.18 21.10
N LEU A 170 7.10 1.61 20.81
CA LEU A 170 6.69 1.91 19.44
C LEU A 170 7.52 3.06 18.87
N PHE A 171 7.73 4.11 19.67
CA PHE A 171 8.58 5.22 19.27
C PHE A 171 10.07 4.86 19.20
N GLU A 172 10.61 4.07 20.12
CA GLU A 172 12.05 3.70 20.09
C GLU A 172 12.36 2.70 18.98
N LEU A 173 11.54 1.65 18.83
CA LEU A 173 11.82 0.54 17.93
C LEU A 173 11.36 0.80 16.49
N ILE A 174 10.26 1.52 16.29
CA ILE A 174 9.69 1.73 14.95
C ILE A 174 9.98 3.15 14.45
N LEU A 175 9.65 4.17 15.23
CA LEU A 175 9.62 5.56 14.74
C LEU A 175 10.84 6.40 15.16
N GLY A 176 11.77 5.82 15.90
CA GLY A 176 12.89 6.54 16.50
C GLY A 176 13.80 7.09 15.41
N LEU A 177 14.34 8.30 15.60
CA LEU A 177 15.15 8.99 14.58
C LEU A 177 16.33 8.15 14.05
N THR A 178 16.86 7.25 14.87
CA THR A 178 17.97 6.34 14.52
C THR A 178 17.55 4.89 14.33
N SER A 179 16.26 4.59 14.44
CA SER A 179 15.74 3.23 14.26
C SER A 179 15.88 2.82 12.78
N PRO A 180 16.41 1.60 12.51
CA PRO A 180 16.38 1.03 11.16
C PRO A 180 14.96 0.97 10.58
N SER A 181 13.94 0.74 11.39
CA SER A 181 12.54 0.70 10.97
C SER A 181 12.04 2.04 10.46
N ALA A 182 12.41 3.13 11.13
CA ALA A 182 12.02 4.49 10.74
C ALA A 182 12.62 4.88 9.38
N LEU A 183 13.87 4.46 9.13
CA LEU A 183 14.53 4.65 7.84
C LEU A 183 13.84 3.86 6.72
N GLU A 184 13.40 2.63 7.00
CA GLU A 184 12.68 1.79 6.03
C GLU A 184 11.28 2.34 5.71
N ILE A 185 10.57 2.86 6.73
CA ILE A 185 9.30 3.58 6.55
C ILE A 185 9.51 4.85 5.71
N SER A 186 10.55 5.62 6.02
CA SER A 186 10.88 6.83 5.26
C SER A 186 11.18 6.51 3.81
N ARG A 187 12.01 5.49 3.55
CA ARG A 187 12.32 5.02 2.19
C ARG A 187 11.08 4.56 1.44
N PHE A 188 10.18 3.85 2.10
CA PHE A 188 8.90 3.47 1.52
C PHE A 188 8.08 4.70 1.11
N ILE A 189 7.90 5.65 2.01
CA ILE A 189 7.13 6.89 1.74
C ILE A 189 7.78 7.68 0.58
N GLU A 190 9.10 7.84 0.60
CA GLU A 190 9.85 8.55 -0.43
C GLU A 190 9.78 7.86 -1.79
N SER A 191 9.79 6.52 -1.83
CA SER A 191 9.65 5.75 -3.08
C SER A 191 8.33 5.99 -3.80
N ARG A 192 7.33 6.55 -3.09
CA ARG A 192 6.00 6.89 -3.63
C ARG A 192 5.88 8.34 -4.06
N ASN A 193 6.90 9.16 -3.86
CA ASN A 193 6.95 10.55 -4.33
C ASN A 193 7.40 10.61 -5.80
N GLU A 194 6.63 9.93 -6.66
CA GLU A 194 6.82 9.93 -8.12
C GLU A 194 5.93 10.96 -8.80
N SER A 195 6.33 11.42 -9.98
CA SER A 195 5.44 12.19 -10.83
C SER A 195 4.35 11.30 -11.44
N GLU A 196 3.19 11.87 -11.72
CA GLU A 196 2.13 11.20 -12.48
C GLU A 196 2.67 10.66 -13.82
N GLU A 197 3.48 11.46 -14.52
CA GLU A 197 4.15 11.08 -15.77
C GLU A 197 4.99 9.80 -15.62
N SER A 198 5.80 9.69 -14.56
CA SER A 198 6.62 8.48 -14.31
C SER A 198 5.76 7.24 -14.09
N ILE A 199 4.62 7.37 -13.41
CA ILE A 199 3.68 6.27 -13.17
C ILE A 199 3.00 5.87 -14.49
N GLU A 200 2.58 6.86 -15.28
CA GLU A 200 1.96 6.62 -16.59
C GLU A 200 2.93 5.96 -17.56
N GLU A 201 4.19 6.39 -17.61
CA GLU A 201 5.23 5.79 -18.43
C GLU A 201 5.42 4.32 -18.05
N ALA A 202 5.57 4.01 -16.76
CA ALA A 202 5.67 2.62 -16.30
C ALA A 202 4.47 1.77 -16.74
N PHE A 203 3.26 2.34 -16.72
CA PHE A 203 2.05 1.65 -17.17
C PHE A 203 1.95 1.50 -18.69
N LYS A 204 2.30 2.53 -19.46
CA LYS A 204 2.22 2.55 -20.94
C LYS A 204 3.35 1.80 -21.62
N ASP A 205 4.51 1.72 -20.98
CA ASP A 205 5.68 1.01 -21.47
C ASP A 205 5.32 -0.42 -21.90
N PRO A 206 5.91 -0.95 -22.98
CA PRO A 206 5.53 -2.24 -23.55
C PRO A 206 5.47 -3.36 -22.51
N TRP A 207 4.37 -4.11 -22.54
CA TRP A 207 4.19 -5.32 -21.74
C TRP A 207 4.56 -6.51 -22.62
N PRO A 208 5.34 -7.49 -22.12
CA PRO A 208 5.77 -8.63 -22.91
C PRO A 208 4.57 -9.37 -23.50
N ALA A 209 4.57 -9.61 -24.81
CA ALA A 209 3.47 -10.29 -25.51
C ALA A 209 3.30 -11.77 -25.12
N SER A 210 4.25 -12.34 -24.36
CA SER A 210 4.19 -13.71 -23.85
C SER A 210 4.73 -13.76 -22.43
N PRO A 211 4.18 -14.65 -21.57
CA PRO A 211 4.71 -14.86 -20.24
C PRO A 211 6.19 -15.24 -20.33
N GLN A 212 7.04 -14.55 -19.59
CA GLN A 212 8.43 -15.00 -19.44
C GLN A 212 8.41 -16.38 -18.75
N PRO A 213 9.20 -17.36 -19.24
CA PRO A 213 9.21 -18.73 -18.74
C PRO A 213 9.62 -18.84 -17.27
#